data_AF-A0A1I8NG85-F1
#
_entry.id   AF-A0A1I8NG85-F1
#
_cell.length_a   1.000
_cell.length_b   1.000
_cell.length_c   1.000
_cell.angle_alpha   90.00
_cell.angle_beta   90.00
_cell.angle_gamma   90.00
#
_symmetry.space_group_name_H-M   'P 1'
#
loop_
_entity.id
_entity.type
_entity.pdbx_description
1 polymer ?
#
loop_
_entity_poly.entity_id
_entity_poly.type
_entity_poly.pdbx_seq_one_letter_code
_entity_poly.pdbx_strand_id
1 'polypeptide(L)'
;MQLALGHQTTGRFCGGNKLLVLFLFATLQIYSIAAQRSCYQCQGINCLRSTYKSVETCSNGVDICATVYDGSTIQAQGCLGNLAKHLRTKCDSDDADDLPECHKCNENLCNKWAADVFECVQCDSSSDSKCSNNVDALQPTRCPISRTANMYCFATKDGNRVVRGCTSTLEEQRACLASEKCEMCDPSELGSCNGVRADGGSGGGGGNNNSTSVPPTEKPQPSAGPTIEFSIASCWVILVAYLCKLL
;
A
#
# COMPACT_ATOMS: atom_id res chain seq x y z
N MET A 1 -78.60 19.15 35.67
CA MET A 1 -78.32 19.21 34.22
C MET A 1 -77.09 18.33 34.00
N GLN A 2 -77.16 17.00 34.00
CA GLN A 2 -77.85 16.06 33.11
C GLN A 2 -77.39 16.15 31.65
N LEU A 3 -76.99 14.97 31.16
CA LEU A 3 -76.60 14.54 29.81
C LEU A 3 -75.12 14.70 29.44
N ALA A 4 -74.39 13.76 28.82
CA ALA A 4 -74.39 12.29 28.66
C ALA A 4 -73.54 11.97 27.41
N LEU A 5 -73.02 10.73 27.31
CA LEU A 5 -72.47 10.06 26.12
C LEU A 5 -71.07 10.56 25.69
N GLY A 6 -70.01 9.77 25.58
CA GLY A 6 -69.90 8.34 25.32
C GLY A 6 -69.13 8.15 23.99
N HIS A 7 -67.94 7.56 24.03
CA HIS A 7 -67.42 6.75 22.93
C HIS A 7 -66.22 5.89 23.40
N GLN A 8 -66.43 4.59 23.34
CA GLN A 8 -65.36 3.60 23.23
C GLN A 8 -64.66 3.79 21.89
N THR A 9 -63.33 3.82 21.88
CA THR A 9 -62.54 3.42 20.72
C THR A 9 -61.58 2.31 21.13
N THR A 10 -62.03 1.09 20.84
CA THR A 10 -61.23 -0.12 20.71
C THR A 10 -60.22 0.08 19.56
N GLY A 11 -59.01 0.49 19.89
CA GLY A 11 -57.87 0.49 18.98
C GLY A 11 -57.31 -0.93 18.84
N ARG A 12 -57.80 -1.67 17.85
CA ARG A 12 -57.31 -2.99 17.43
C ARG A 12 -55.78 -3.01 17.29
N PHE A 13 -55.16 -3.97 17.99
CA PHE A 13 -53.85 -4.53 17.65
C PHE A 13 -53.90 -5.05 16.19
N CYS A 14 -53.29 -4.32 15.27
CA CYS A 14 -52.99 -4.81 13.92
C CYS A 14 -51.56 -4.41 13.58
N GLY A 15 -50.63 -5.38 13.62
CA GLY A 15 -49.30 -5.17 13.06
C GLY A 15 -48.12 -5.88 13.73
N GLY A 16 -48.32 -7.03 14.40
CA GLY A 16 -47.20 -7.79 14.99
C GLY A 16 -46.09 -8.15 13.99
N ASN A 17 -46.41 -8.28 12.70
CA ASN A 17 -45.42 -8.52 11.64
C ASN A 17 -44.60 -7.29 11.25
N LYS A 18 -45.12 -6.07 11.39
CA LYS A 18 -44.38 -4.86 10.97
C LYS A 18 -43.34 -4.43 12.01
N LEU A 19 -43.64 -4.62 13.30
CA LEU A 19 -42.69 -4.36 14.38
C LEU A 19 -41.52 -5.36 14.38
N LEU A 20 -41.82 -6.63 14.06
CA LEU A 20 -40.82 -7.70 13.98
C LEU A 20 -39.91 -7.55 12.75
N VAL A 21 -40.44 -7.08 11.61
CA VAL A 21 -39.64 -6.74 10.42
C VAL A 21 -38.77 -5.50 10.64
N LEU A 22 -39.26 -4.49 11.38
CA LEU A 22 -38.46 -3.32 11.78
C LEU A 22 -37.34 -3.68 12.75
N PHE A 23 -37.59 -4.57 13.72
CA PHE A 23 -36.55 -5.10 14.60
C PHE A 23 -35.54 -5.96 13.85
N LEU A 24 -35.98 -6.81 12.91
CA LEU A 24 -35.08 -7.58 12.03
C LEU A 24 -34.24 -6.66 11.13
N PHE A 25 -34.83 -5.62 10.54
CA PHE A 25 -34.06 -4.65 9.76
C PHE A 25 -33.09 -3.84 10.63
N ALA A 26 -33.48 -3.45 11.85
CA ALA A 26 -32.61 -2.72 12.77
C ALA A 26 -31.46 -3.58 13.31
N THR A 27 -31.65 -4.90 13.49
CA THR A 27 -30.56 -5.82 13.89
C THR A 27 -29.66 -6.21 12.71
N LEU A 28 -30.18 -6.23 11.47
CA LEU A 28 -29.39 -6.43 10.25
C LEU A 28 -28.49 -5.24 9.88
N GLN A 29 -28.75 -4.03 10.38
CA GLN A 29 -27.93 -2.84 10.12
C GLN A 29 -26.71 -2.72 11.06
N ILE A 30 -26.58 -3.57 12.09
CA ILE A 30 -25.46 -3.49 13.06
C ILE A 30 -24.23 -4.26 12.56
N TYR A 31 -24.37 -5.14 11.58
CA TYR A 31 -23.25 -5.85 10.96
C TYR A 31 -22.78 -5.15 9.69
N SER A 32 -22.42 -3.88 9.80
CA SER A 32 -21.38 -3.34 8.93
C SER A 32 -20.08 -4.03 9.34
N ILE A 33 -19.83 -5.22 8.79
CA ILE A 33 -18.54 -5.90 8.93
C ILE A 33 -17.56 -5.02 8.15
N ALA A 34 -16.95 -4.06 8.83
CA ALA A 34 -15.80 -3.35 8.30
C ALA A 34 -14.80 -4.45 7.91
N ALA A 35 -14.54 -4.59 6.61
CA ALA A 35 -13.74 -5.70 6.09
C ALA A 35 -12.43 -5.76 6.87
N GLN A 36 -12.20 -6.90 7.52
CA GLN A 36 -11.06 -7.06 8.42
C GLN A 36 -9.79 -7.17 7.56
N ARG A 37 -8.82 -6.27 7.80
CA ARG A 37 -7.58 -6.17 7.02
C ARG A 37 -6.48 -7.03 7.63
N SER A 38 -5.68 -7.69 6.79
CA SER A 38 -4.49 -8.43 7.23
C SER A 38 -3.22 -7.75 6.75
N CYS A 39 -2.19 -7.69 7.60
CA CYS A 39 -0.91 -7.06 7.30
C CYS A 39 0.24 -8.02 7.66
N TYR A 40 1.36 -7.94 6.92
CA TYR A 40 2.58 -8.59 7.41
C TYR A 40 2.99 -7.95 8.72
N GLN A 41 3.53 -8.75 9.63
CA GLN A 41 3.92 -8.30 10.97
C GLN A 41 5.36 -8.71 11.25
N CYS A 42 6.14 -7.80 11.84
CA CYS A 42 7.43 -8.08 12.48
C CYS A 42 7.85 -6.89 13.35
N GLN A 43 8.79 -7.10 14.27
CA GLN A 43 9.42 -6.01 15.02
C GLN A 43 10.89 -6.34 15.34
N GLY A 44 11.76 -5.35 15.20
CA GLY A 44 13.18 -5.44 15.53
C GLY A 44 13.88 -6.56 14.76
N ILE A 45 14.65 -7.39 15.46
CA ILE A 45 15.45 -8.46 14.84
C ILE A 45 14.61 -9.49 14.07
N ASN A 46 13.33 -9.64 14.39
CA ASN A 46 12.45 -10.54 13.63
C ASN A 46 12.19 -10.02 12.20
N CYS A 47 12.30 -8.71 11.97
CA CYS A 47 12.21 -8.14 10.63
C CYS A 47 13.44 -8.44 9.75
N LEU A 48 14.53 -8.94 10.33
CA LEU A 48 15.78 -9.29 9.62
C LEU A 48 15.92 -10.79 9.40
N ARG A 49 14.97 -11.60 9.90
CA ARG A 49 15.01 -13.05 9.74
C ARG A 49 14.27 -13.43 8.47
N SER A 50 15.00 -13.98 7.49
CA SER A 50 14.42 -14.46 6.23
C SER A 50 13.33 -15.53 6.42
N THR A 51 13.42 -16.32 7.49
CA THR A 51 12.43 -17.35 7.84
C THR A 51 11.23 -16.82 8.61
N TYR A 52 11.28 -15.57 9.09
CA TYR A 52 10.20 -15.00 9.89
C TYR A 52 9.09 -14.49 8.98
N LYS A 53 7.94 -15.15 9.10
CA LYS A 53 6.71 -14.80 8.38
C LYS A 53 5.56 -14.80 9.36
N SER A 54 5.11 -13.61 9.74
CA SER A 54 3.93 -13.42 10.57
C SER A 54 2.95 -12.48 9.86
N VAL A 55 1.67 -12.72 10.11
CA VAL A 55 0.57 -11.89 9.62
C VAL A 55 -0.30 -11.58 10.83
N GLU A 56 -0.68 -10.33 10.98
CA GLU A 56 -1.70 -9.93 11.94
C GLU A 56 -2.96 -9.47 11.23
N THR A 57 -4.07 -9.48 11.97
CA THR A 57 -5.36 -9.00 11.50
C THR A 57 -5.70 -7.73 12.27
N CYS A 58 -5.96 -6.64 11.56
CA CYS A 58 -6.21 -5.34 12.16
C CYS A 58 -7.55 -5.29 12.88
N SER A 59 -7.61 -4.49 13.94
CA SER A 59 -8.71 -4.44 14.89
C SER A 59 -10.01 -3.87 14.30
N ASN A 60 -9.94 -3.13 13.20
CA ASN A 60 -11.09 -2.60 12.46
C ASN A 60 -10.73 -2.40 10.98
N GLY A 61 -11.73 -2.27 10.09
CA GLY A 61 -11.49 -2.05 8.66
C GLY A 61 -10.93 -0.66 8.31
N VAL A 62 -10.72 0.21 9.30
CA VAL A 62 -10.17 1.57 9.14
C VAL A 62 -8.65 1.57 9.33
N ASP A 63 -8.12 0.65 10.13
CA ASP A 63 -6.68 0.53 10.38
C ASP A 63 -5.95 -0.03 9.15
N ILE A 64 -4.79 0.54 8.83
CA ILE A 64 -4.05 0.30 7.58
C ILE A 64 -2.75 -0.43 7.84
N CYS A 65 -2.18 -1.04 6.81
CA CYS A 65 -0.87 -1.66 6.95
C CYS A 65 0.23 -0.60 6.88
N ALA A 66 1.29 -0.82 7.65
CA ALA A 66 2.49 0.00 7.65
C ALA A 66 3.77 -0.85 7.60
N THR A 67 4.79 -0.30 6.97
CA THR A 67 6.20 -0.72 7.11
C THR A 67 6.99 0.48 7.59
N VAL A 68 7.76 0.33 8.66
CA VAL A 68 8.59 1.38 9.24
C VAL A 68 10.06 1.06 9.00
N TYR A 69 10.79 2.06 8.52
CA TYR A 69 12.20 1.97 8.15
C TYR A 69 13.10 2.77 9.10
N ASP A 70 14.38 2.41 9.06
CA ASP A 70 15.51 3.17 9.56
C ASP A 70 16.62 3.05 8.51
N GLY A 71 16.71 4.07 7.66
CA GLY A 71 17.43 3.97 6.39
C GLY A 71 16.88 2.83 5.53
N SER A 72 17.73 1.85 5.20
CA SER A 72 17.37 0.65 4.43
C SER A 72 16.78 -0.49 5.26
N THR A 73 16.83 -0.37 6.59
CA THR A 73 16.50 -1.46 7.50
C THR A 73 15.04 -1.38 7.94
N ILE A 74 14.33 -2.50 7.90
CA ILE A 74 12.95 -2.58 8.37
C ILE A 74 12.95 -2.75 9.88
N GLN A 75 12.35 -1.78 10.57
CA GLN A 75 12.22 -1.77 12.03
C GLN A 75 10.95 -2.48 12.48
N ALA A 76 9.85 -2.32 11.72
CA ALA A 76 8.59 -2.98 12.00
C ALA A 76 7.68 -3.07 10.77
N GLN A 77 6.79 -4.05 10.81
CA GLN A 77 5.64 -4.17 9.94
C GLN A 77 4.42 -4.49 10.79
N GLY A 78 3.27 -4.00 10.39
CA GLY A 78 2.02 -4.35 11.06
C GLY A 78 0.84 -3.48 10.67
N CYS A 79 -0.24 -3.62 11.42
CA CYS A 79 -1.33 -2.66 11.46
C CYS A 79 -0.84 -1.39 12.15
N LEU A 80 -1.07 -0.22 11.54
CA LEU A 80 -0.55 1.06 12.02
C LEU A 80 -0.98 1.34 13.47
N GLY A 81 -2.21 0.98 13.84
CA GLY A 81 -2.73 1.11 15.20
C GLY A 81 -2.01 0.25 16.25
N ASN A 82 -1.44 -0.89 15.85
CA ASN A 82 -0.77 -1.84 16.73
C ASN A 82 0.74 -1.58 16.88
N LEU A 83 1.31 -0.71 16.04
CA LEU A 83 2.72 -0.34 16.16
C LEU A 83 2.99 0.44 17.45
N ALA A 84 4.17 0.22 18.03
CA ALA A 84 4.63 1.00 19.19
C ALA A 84 4.66 2.50 18.84
N LYS A 85 4.30 3.36 19.80
CA LYS A 85 4.13 4.81 19.57
C LYS A 85 5.32 5.46 18.84
N HIS A 86 6.55 5.15 19.24
CA HIS A 86 7.77 5.71 18.64
C HIS A 86 8.01 5.28 17.18
N LEU A 87 7.47 4.13 16.76
CA LEU A 87 7.51 3.66 15.38
C LEU A 87 6.37 4.30 14.58
N ARG A 88 5.17 4.37 15.17
CA ARG A 88 4.02 5.01 14.55
C ARG A 88 4.27 6.48 14.24
N THR A 89 5.00 7.20 15.10
CA THR A 89 5.36 8.60 14.86
C THR A 89 6.24 8.81 13.62
N LYS A 90 6.95 7.77 13.14
CA LYS A 90 7.66 7.82 11.86
C LYS A 90 6.73 7.80 10.65
N CYS A 91 5.43 7.53 10.87
CA CYS A 91 4.37 7.49 9.86
C CYS A 91 3.41 8.70 9.93
N ASP A 92 3.66 9.66 10.84
CA ASP A 92 2.76 10.77 11.20
C ASP A 92 2.90 12.01 10.28
N SER A 93 3.31 11.87 9.00
CA SER A 93 3.04 12.92 8.02
C SER A 93 1.69 12.72 7.33
N ASP A 94 1.09 13.85 6.99
CA ASP A 94 -0.14 13.94 6.22
C ASP A 94 0.04 13.46 4.77
N ASP A 95 1.28 13.42 4.27
CA ASP A 95 1.64 12.88 2.96
C ASP A 95 1.90 11.38 3.08
N ALA A 96 0.89 10.58 2.73
CA ALA A 96 0.93 9.11 2.88
C ALA A 96 2.06 8.42 2.09
N ASP A 97 2.62 9.11 1.10
CA ASP A 97 3.61 8.58 0.15
C ASP A 97 5.04 9.16 0.35
N ASP A 98 5.21 10.21 1.16
CA ASP A 98 6.47 10.96 1.31
C ASP A 98 7.02 10.93 2.75
N LEU A 99 7.11 9.74 3.34
CA LEU A 99 7.91 9.51 4.53
C LEU A 99 9.06 8.57 4.20
N PRO A 100 10.32 9.04 4.14
CA PRO A 100 11.46 8.15 3.89
C PRO A 100 11.55 7.02 4.94
N GLU A 101 10.88 7.18 6.08
CA GLU A 101 10.90 6.23 7.20
C GLU A 101 9.61 5.41 7.36
N CYS A 102 8.59 5.58 6.50
CA CYS A 102 7.37 4.78 6.60
C CYS A 102 6.59 4.65 5.29
N HIS A 103 6.08 3.45 5.01
CA HIS A 103 5.15 3.19 3.93
C HIS A 103 3.79 2.76 4.49
N LYS A 104 2.71 3.40 4.06
CA LYS A 104 1.32 3.12 4.44
C LYS A 104 0.55 2.57 3.25
N CYS A 105 -0.32 1.57 3.46
CA CYS A 105 -1.15 1.02 2.39
C CYS A 105 -2.44 0.37 2.94
N ASN A 106 -3.50 0.34 2.12
CA ASN A 106 -4.87 0.01 2.54
C ASN A 106 -5.41 -1.32 1.98
N GLU A 107 -4.57 -2.16 1.39
CA GLU A 107 -4.94 -3.50 0.90
C GLU A 107 -4.46 -4.60 1.87
N ASN A 108 -4.94 -5.83 1.66
CA ASN A 108 -4.44 -6.98 2.43
C ASN A 108 -3.00 -7.29 2.04
N LEU A 109 -2.13 -7.44 3.05
CA LEU A 109 -0.73 -7.86 2.90
C LEU A 109 0.08 -6.94 1.96
N CYS A 110 -0.29 -5.66 1.91
CA CYS A 110 0.30 -4.70 0.97
C CYS A 110 1.63 -4.11 1.45
N ASN A 111 1.95 -4.21 2.74
CA ASN A 111 3.14 -3.64 3.36
C ASN A 111 4.39 -4.47 3.06
N LYS A 112 4.64 -4.77 1.80
CA LYS A 112 5.66 -5.70 1.29
C LYS A 112 6.78 -5.03 0.50
N TRP A 113 6.78 -3.70 0.45
CA TRP A 113 7.73 -2.90 -0.33
C TRP A 113 8.87 -2.37 0.53
N ALA A 114 10.08 -2.25 -0.03
CA ALA A 114 11.28 -1.72 0.62
C ALA A 114 11.16 -0.20 0.85
N ALA A 115 12.14 0.55 1.36
CA ALA A 115 12.03 2.02 1.37
C ALA A 115 11.99 2.61 -0.06
N ASP A 116 11.42 3.80 -0.26
CA ASP A 116 11.23 4.41 -1.59
C ASP A 116 12.54 4.73 -2.32
N VAL A 117 13.65 4.81 -1.60
CA VAL A 117 15.00 4.95 -2.18
C VAL A 117 15.48 3.66 -2.87
N PHE A 118 14.78 2.53 -2.70
CA PHE A 118 15.13 1.23 -3.30
C PHE A 118 14.23 0.91 -4.48
N GLU A 119 14.56 1.50 -5.63
CA GLU A 119 13.90 1.22 -6.90
C GLU A 119 14.88 0.67 -7.94
N CYS A 120 14.42 -0.33 -8.68
CA CYS A 120 15.17 -0.95 -9.77
C CYS A 120 14.28 -0.99 -11.02
N VAL A 121 14.91 -1.06 -12.20
CA VAL A 121 14.18 -1.51 -13.39
C VAL A 121 13.86 -2.99 -13.20
N GLN A 122 12.57 -3.33 -13.30
CA GLN A 122 12.08 -4.71 -13.14
C GLN A 122 11.39 -5.14 -14.44
N CYS A 123 12.01 -6.06 -15.19
CA CYS A 123 11.49 -6.48 -16.49
C CYS A 123 12.06 -7.82 -16.95
N ASP A 124 11.40 -8.41 -17.94
CA ASP A 124 11.86 -9.60 -18.65
C ASP A 124 11.66 -9.40 -20.15
N SER A 125 12.74 -9.52 -20.92
CA SER A 125 12.70 -9.38 -22.39
C SER A 125 11.78 -10.36 -23.12
N SER A 126 11.39 -11.47 -22.48
CA SER A 126 10.41 -12.41 -23.02
C SER A 126 8.97 -11.86 -22.99
N SER A 127 8.67 -10.92 -22.08
CA SER A 127 7.36 -10.28 -21.95
C SER A 127 7.38 -8.81 -22.41
N ASP A 128 8.51 -8.11 -22.26
CA ASP A 128 8.71 -6.74 -22.71
C ASP A 128 10.07 -6.57 -23.40
N SER A 129 10.05 -6.47 -24.74
CA SER A 129 11.25 -6.25 -25.56
C SER A 129 12.08 -5.02 -25.18
N LYS A 130 11.48 -4.02 -24.52
CA LYS A 130 12.21 -2.83 -24.02
C LYS A 130 13.27 -3.21 -22.99
N CYS A 131 13.07 -4.32 -22.25
CA CYS A 131 14.01 -4.79 -21.24
C CYS A 131 15.43 -5.04 -21.78
N SER A 132 15.52 -5.43 -23.06
CA SER A 132 16.77 -5.58 -23.80
C SER A 132 17.10 -4.34 -24.63
N ASN A 133 16.13 -3.81 -25.39
CA ASN A 133 16.44 -2.93 -26.52
C ASN A 133 16.26 -1.43 -26.23
N ASN A 134 15.49 -1.08 -25.20
CA ASN A 134 15.15 0.30 -24.84
C ASN A 134 14.83 0.43 -23.36
N VAL A 135 15.80 0.08 -22.51
CA VAL A 135 15.65 0.06 -21.06
C VAL A 135 15.41 1.46 -20.47
N ASP A 136 15.92 2.51 -21.13
CA ASP A 136 15.72 3.91 -20.72
C ASP A 136 14.26 4.36 -20.79
N ALA A 137 13.41 3.64 -21.55
CA ALA A 137 11.97 3.88 -21.61
C ALA A 137 11.18 3.15 -20.52
N LEU A 138 11.83 2.34 -19.68
CA LEU A 138 11.21 1.65 -18.56
C LEU A 138 11.35 2.47 -17.29
N GLN A 139 10.24 2.64 -16.59
CA GLN A 139 10.28 3.29 -15.30
C GLN A 139 10.72 2.29 -14.22
N PRO A 140 11.61 2.72 -13.31
CA PRO A 140 11.97 1.95 -12.14
C PRO A 140 10.73 1.71 -11.27
N THR A 141 10.77 0.62 -10.51
CA THR A 141 9.72 0.29 -9.55
C THR A 141 10.33 -0.15 -8.25
N ARG A 142 9.67 0.23 -7.15
CA ARG A 142 10.02 -0.13 -5.79
C ARG A 142 10.24 -1.63 -5.62
N CYS A 143 11.33 -1.98 -4.97
CA CYS A 143 11.67 -3.37 -4.71
C CYS A 143 10.77 -3.97 -3.62
N PRO A 144 10.48 -5.29 -3.70
CA PRO A 144 9.91 -6.00 -2.57
C PRO A 144 10.92 -6.00 -1.41
N ILE A 145 10.41 -6.04 -0.18
CA ILE A 145 11.21 -6.15 1.05
C ILE A 145 12.22 -7.29 0.93
N SER A 146 13.49 -6.96 1.16
CA SER A 146 14.51 -7.96 1.42
C SER A 146 14.68 -8.13 2.93
N ARG A 147 14.82 -9.39 3.34
CA ARG A 147 15.20 -9.75 4.72
C ARG A 147 16.72 -9.91 4.87
N THR A 148 17.49 -9.64 3.82
CA THR A 148 18.95 -9.55 3.88
C THR A 148 19.38 -8.13 4.26
N ALA A 149 20.58 -7.99 4.81
CA ALA A 149 21.12 -6.70 5.21
C ALA A 149 21.18 -5.69 4.04
N ASN A 150 21.42 -6.19 2.83
CA ASN A 150 21.56 -5.38 1.63
C ASN A 150 20.55 -5.80 0.57
N MET A 151 20.08 -4.83 -0.20
CA MET A 151 19.23 -5.00 -1.37
C MET A 151 19.96 -4.46 -2.58
N TYR A 152 20.00 -5.23 -3.67
CA TYR A 152 20.69 -4.83 -4.89
C TYR A 152 19.75 -4.93 -6.09
N CYS A 153 19.95 -4.08 -7.07
CA CYS A 153 19.42 -4.32 -8.39
C CYS A 153 20.32 -5.30 -9.14
N PHE A 154 19.73 -6.10 -10.03
CA PHE A 154 20.47 -6.95 -10.94
C PHE A 154 20.02 -6.77 -12.39
N ALA A 155 20.92 -7.12 -13.30
CA ALA A 155 20.64 -7.38 -14.70
C ALA A 155 21.34 -8.68 -15.10
N THR A 156 20.62 -9.60 -15.72
CA THR A 156 21.20 -10.84 -16.24
C THR A 156 20.85 -11.05 -17.70
N LYS A 157 21.79 -11.63 -18.45
CA LYS A 157 21.64 -11.94 -19.88
C LYS A 157 21.93 -13.42 -20.12
N ASP A 158 20.89 -14.20 -20.36
CA ASP A 158 21.03 -15.60 -20.75
C ASP A 158 20.60 -15.82 -22.21
N GLY A 159 21.60 -15.97 -23.08
CA GLY A 159 21.39 -15.95 -24.53
C GLY A 159 20.80 -14.62 -24.98
N ASN A 160 19.59 -14.67 -25.54
CA ASN A 160 18.85 -13.48 -25.99
C ASN A 160 17.88 -12.94 -24.93
N ARG A 161 17.76 -13.59 -23.76
CA ARG A 161 16.85 -13.16 -22.71
C ARG A 161 17.60 -12.30 -21.70
N VAL A 162 17.19 -11.05 -21.60
CA VAL A 162 17.58 -10.12 -20.54
C VAL A 162 16.50 -10.08 -19.46
N VAL A 163 16.90 -10.21 -18.19
CA VAL A 163 16.03 -10.03 -17.02
C VAL A 163 16.68 -9.02 -16.09
N ARG A 164 15.88 -8.06 -15.60
CA ARG A 164 16.31 -7.03 -14.66
C ARG A 164 15.37 -7.06 -13.46
N GLY A 165 15.90 -6.84 -12.26
CA GLY A 165 15.07 -6.85 -11.07
C GLY A 165 15.82 -6.50 -9.79
N CYS A 166 15.17 -6.79 -8.66
CA CYS A 166 15.77 -6.68 -7.34
C CYS A 166 16.20 -8.05 -6.83
N THR A 167 17.32 -8.12 -6.11
CA THR A 167 17.69 -9.29 -5.31
C THR A 167 17.12 -9.14 -3.91
N SER A 168 16.22 -10.04 -3.54
CA SER A 168 15.48 -10.03 -2.28
C SER A 168 15.94 -11.12 -1.30
N THR A 169 16.81 -12.03 -1.78
CA THR A 169 17.36 -13.14 -0.98
C THR A 169 18.88 -13.26 -1.15
N LEU A 170 19.53 -13.86 -0.14
CA LEU A 170 20.97 -14.14 -0.19
C LEU A 170 21.31 -15.17 -1.27
N GLU A 171 20.37 -16.06 -1.59
CA GLU A 171 20.53 -17.05 -2.65
C GLU A 171 20.59 -16.39 -4.03
N GLU A 172 19.67 -15.47 -4.32
CA GLU A 172 19.67 -14.67 -5.56
C GLU A 172 20.96 -13.85 -5.71
N GLN A 173 21.41 -13.22 -4.61
CA GLN A 173 22.67 -12.45 -4.60
C GLN A 173 23.87 -13.35 -4.91
N ARG A 174 23.97 -14.52 -4.27
CA ARG A 174 25.05 -15.48 -4.52
C ARG A 174 25.01 -16.03 -5.94
N ALA A 175 23.82 -16.36 -6.44
CA ALA A 175 23.65 -16.88 -7.79
C ALA A 175 24.09 -15.86 -8.85
N CYS A 176 23.77 -14.58 -8.65
CA CYS A 176 24.19 -13.52 -9.56
C CYS A 176 25.71 -13.29 -9.48
N LEU A 177 26.29 -13.18 -8.28
CA LEU A 177 27.74 -13.02 -8.08
C LEU A 177 28.57 -14.19 -8.64
N ALA A 178 27.99 -15.39 -8.72
CA ALA A 178 28.65 -16.57 -9.30
C ALA A 178 28.58 -16.63 -10.84
N SER A 179 27.88 -15.71 -11.49
CA SER A 179 27.60 -15.73 -12.92
C SER A 179 28.21 -14.51 -13.62
N GLU A 180 29.09 -14.73 -14.60
CA GLU A 180 29.63 -13.65 -15.46
C GLU A 180 28.56 -12.97 -16.32
N LYS A 181 27.37 -13.59 -16.43
CA LYS A 181 26.21 -13.07 -17.15
C LYS A 181 25.31 -12.20 -16.28
N CYS A 182 25.72 -11.89 -15.05
CA CYS A 182 24.89 -11.17 -14.09
C CYS A 182 25.67 -10.00 -13.48
N GLU A 183 25.09 -8.81 -13.55
CA GLU A 183 25.62 -7.59 -12.98
C GLU A 183 24.73 -7.15 -11.83
N MET A 184 25.34 -6.78 -10.70
CA MET A 184 24.66 -6.23 -9.52
C MET A 184 25.16 -4.83 -9.21
N CYS A 185 24.28 -4.00 -8.67
CA CYS A 185 24.59 -2.65 -8.24
C CYS A 185 23.68 -2.23 -7.07
N ASP A 186 24.17 -1.29 -6.27
CA ASP A 186 23.43 -0.78 -5.11
C ASP A 186 22.51 0.38 -5.53
N PRO A 187 21.17 0.25 -5.44
CA PRO A 187 20.25 1.32 -5.78
C PRO A 187 20.33 2.53 -4.86
N SER A 188 20.91 2.39 -3.66
CA SER A 188 21.08 3.52 -2.73
C SER A 188 22.20 4.48 -3.15
N GLU A 189 23.16 4.01 -3.95
CA GLU A 189 24.22 4.85 -4.52
C GLU A 189 23.77 5.50 -5.84
N LEU A 190 23.08 4.73 -6.68
CA LEU A 190 22.53 5.18 -7.94
C LEU A 190 21.16 4.53 -8.15
N GLY A 191 20.09 5.32 -8.03
CA GLY A 191 18.74 4.85 -8.29
C GLY A 191 18.66 4.22 -9.68
N SER A 192 18.07 3.03 -9.79
CA SER A 192 17.92 2.34 -11.08
C SER A 192 19.25 2.03 -11.79
N CYS A 193 20.30 1.77 -11.01
CA CYS A 193 21.63 1.44 -11.52
C CYS A 193 21.64 0.26 -12.51
N ASN A 194 20.64 -0.63 -12.43
CA ASN A 194 20.45 -1.72 -13.39
C ASN A 194 19.71 -1.28 -14.67
N GLY A 195 19.61 0.01 -14.95
CA GLY A 195 19.09 0.57 -16.19
C GLY A 195 20.13 0.65 -17.31
N VAL A 196 21.42 0.41 -17.01
CA VAL A 196 22.48 0.49 -18.03
C VAL A 196 22.41 -0.72 -18.98
N ARG A 197 22.72 -0.51 -20.26
CA ARG A 197 22.71 -1.58 -21.28
C ARG A 197 23.77 -2.63 -20.93
N ALA A 198 23.37 -3.89 -20.81
CA ALA A 198 24.23 -5.03 -20.43
C ALA A 198 25.17 -5.50 -21.56
N ASP A 199 25.60 -4.58 -22.44
CA ASP A 199 26.42 -4.89 -23.62
C ASP A 199 27.91 -4.55 -23.42
N GLY A 200 28.37 -4.36 -22.19
CA GLY A 200 29.77 -4.06 -21.90
C GLY A 200 30.26 -4.75 -20.63
N GLY A 201 30.83 -5.95 -20.78
CA GLY A 201 31.49 -6.64 -19.68
C GLY A 201 32.60 -5.79 -19.05
N SER A 202 32.54 -5.71 -17.72
CA SER A 202 33.63 -5.43 -16.76
C SER A 202 34.52 -4.19 -16.99
N GLY A 203 34.39 -3.21 -16.08
CA GLY A 203 35.38 -2.16 -15.90
C GLY A 203 34.96 -1.13 -14.84
N GLY A 204 35.47 -1.29 -13.63
CA GLY A 204 35.13 -0.45 -12.48
C GLY A 204 35.48 1.04 -12.60
N GLY A 205 34.99 1.79 -11.61
CA GLY A 205 35.57 3.04 -11.11
C GLY A 205 35.82 4.14 -12.14
N GLY A 206 34.89 5.10 -12.23
CA GLY A 206 35.11 6.30 -13.01
C GLY A 206 34.06 7.37 -12.73
N GLY A 207 34.17 8.02 -11.57
CA GLY A 207 33.45 9.26 -11.32
C GLY A 207 33.81 10.29 -12.38
N ASN A 208 32.80 10.86 -13.01
CA ASN A 208 32.93 12.13 -13.71
C ASN A 208 31.69 12.98 -13.39
N ASN A 209 31.89 13.86 -12.42
CA ASN A 209 31.02 14.98 -12.13
C ASN A 209 31.04 15.92 -13.33
N ASN A 210 29.92 15.98 -14.07
CA ASN A 210 29.62 17.18 -14.83
C ASN A 210 28.19 17.62 -14.53
N SER A 211 28.05 18.24 -13.35
CA SER A 211 26.87 19.00 -12.94
C SER A 211 26.64 20.13 -13.95
N THR A 212 25.70 19.90 -14.86
CA THR A 212 25.02 21.00 -15.55
C THR A 212 23.82 21.37 -14.67
N SER A 213 23.95 22.48 -13.96
CA SER A 213 22.92 23.07 -13.11
C SER A 213 21.68 23.45 -13.93
N VAL A 214 20.60 22.68 -13.77
CA VAL A 214 19.26 23.04 -14.26
C VAL A 214 18.57 23.88 -13.17
N PRO A 215 18.04 25.07 -13.49
CA PRO A 215 17.36 25.94 -12.53
C PRO A 215 16.02 25.32 -12.07
N PRO A 216 15.56 25.62 -10.83
CA PRO A 216 14.37 25.00 -10.26
C PRO A 216 13.13 25.44 -11.05
N THR A 217 12.44 24.46 -11.62
CA THR A 217 11.15 24.65 -12.29
C THR A 217 10.05 24.68 -11.22
N GLU A 218 9.30 25.76 -11.20
CA GLU A 218 8.18 26.06 -10.32
C GLU A 218 7.10 24.96 -10.41
N LYS A 219 6.73 24.38 -9.26
CA LYS A 219 5.71 23.32 -9.15
C LYS A 219 4.31 23.95 -9.37
N PRO A 220 3.44 23.42 -10.25
CA PRO A 220 2.10 23.94 -10.43
C PRO A 220 1.25 23.77 -9.16
N GLN A 221 0.62 24.86 -8.76
CA GLN A 221 -0.32 24.98 -7.65
C GLN A 221 -1.53 24.03 -7.86
N PRO A 222 -1.91 23.20 -6.87
CA PRO A 222 -3.10 22.36 -7.00
C PRO A 222 -4.36 23.23 -6.95
N SER A 223 -5.21 23.05 -7.96
CA SER A 223 -6.53 23.67 -8.05
C SER A 223 -7.49 22.97 -7.08
N ALA A 224 -8.17 23.76 -6.27
CA ALA A 224 -9.22 23.28 -5.36
C ALA A 224 -10.40 22.73 -6.17
N GLY A 225 -10.51 21.40 -6.24
CA GLY A 225 -11.73 20.70 -6.62
C GLY A 225 -12.74 20.73 -5.46
N PRO A 226 -14.05 20.61 -5.76
CA PRO A 226 -15.10 20.85 -4.78
C PRO A 226 -15.11 19.79 -3.69
N THR A 227 -15.14 20.26 -2.44
CA THR A 227 -15.47 19.49 -1.24
C THR A 227 -16.89 18.96 -1.37
N ILE A 228 -17.04 17.65 -1.57
CA ILE A 228 -18.32 16.97 -1.39
C ILE A 228 -18.45 16.66 0.10
N GLU A 229 -19.11 17.55 0.84
CA GLU A 229 -19.64 17.21 2.16
C GLU A 229 -20.73 16.14 2.00
N PHE A 230 -20.43 14.91 2.42
CA PHE A 230 -21.47 13.92 2.64
C PHE A 230 -22.21 14.25 3.94
N SER A 231 -23.24 15.09 3.83
CA SER A 231 -24.20 15.30 4.90
C SER A 231 -25.08 14.05 5.05
N ILE A 232 -24.96 13.40 6.21
CA ILE A 232 -25.69 12.20 6.66
C ILE A 232 -27.23 12.44 6.67
N ALA A 233 -27.68 13.69 6.48
CA ALA A 233 -29.08 14.06 6.34
C ALA A 233 -29.76 13.52 5.05
N SER A 234 -28.99 13.13 4.03
CA SER A 234 -29.54 12.75 2.71
C SER A 234 -30.07 11.31 2.62
N CYS A 235 -29.67 10.40 3.52
CA CYS A 235 -30.26 9.04 3.58
C CYS A 235 -31.68 9.03 4.17
N TRP A 236 -32.02 9.98 5.03
CA TRP A 236 -33.36 10.07 5.63
C TRP A 236 -34.42 10.55 4.64
N VAL A 237 -34.05 11.45 3.72
CA VAL A 237 -34.99 12.03 2.75
C VAL A 237 -35.48 10.98 1.74
N ILE A 238 -34.59 10.09 1.31
CA ILE A 238 -34.95 9.01 0.37
C ILE A 238 -35.86 7.97 1.05
N LEU A 239 -35.61 7.69 2.33
CA LEU A 239 -36.38 6.71 3.11
C LEU A 239 -37.79 7.22 3.47
N VAL A 240 -37.91 8.51 3.80
CA VAL A 240 -39.22 9.16 4.03
C VAL A 240 -40.02 9.30 2.72
N ALA A 241 -39.38 9.62 1.60
CA ALA A 241 -40.04 9.70 0.30
C ALA A 241 -40.57 8.33 -0.19
N TYR A 242 -39.85 7.24 0.12
CA TYR A 242 -40.32 5.88 -0.17
C TYR A 242 -41.46 5.44 0.75
N LEU A 243 -41.42 5.82 2.03
CA LEU A 243 -42.48 5.51 3.00
C LEU A 243 -43.79 6.27 2.71
N CYS A 244 -43.72 7.52 2.21
CA CYS A 244 -44.90 8.29 1.83
C CYS A 244 -45.58 7.80 0.53
N LYS A 245 -44.91 7.02 -0.32
CA LYS A 245 -45.51 6.41 -1.53
C LYS A 245 -46.21 5.07 -1.27
N LEU A 246 -46.06 4.52 -0.06
CA LEU A 246 -46.53 3.17 0.32
C LEU A 246 -47.65 3.19 1.39
N LEU A 247 -48.18 4.38 1.70
CA LEU A 247 -49.43 4.63 2.43
C LEU A 247 -50.48 5.13 1.43
#